data_AF-A0A2A5E8K6-F1
#
_entry.id   AF-A0A2A5E8K6-F1
#
_cell.length_a   1.000
_cell.length_b   1.000
_cell.length_c   1.000
_cell.angle_alpha   90.00
_cell.angle_beta   90.00
_cell.angle_gamma   90.00
#
_symmetry.space_group_name_H-M   'P 1'
#
loop_
_entity.id
_entity.type
_entity.pdbx_description
1 polymer ?
#
loop_
_entity_poly.entity_id
_entity_poly.type
_entity_poly.pdbx_seq_one_letter_code
_entity_poly.pdbx_strand_id
1 'polypeptide(L)'
;MEPSLIIGKPKKYTLFFIVNLNLLIPALGYILGIGFTLGIFVLIRNFLGESYYLIPIGIGSIITYAVAIYLIPVINGNPWVSRLVKKTLEMDSLDGNAVICQIKFTPQLHGGIRGFIEDADDVGYIQFGDESISFSGDQIQLVLPYSSLKSYSHFNAGWRGLWLTGRKIRIETDAFEGYEFIEFYERQSTTVLTSRKISAALINEFERIPEIKKI
;
A
#
# COMPACT_ATOMS: atom_id res chain seq x y z
N MET A 1 -17.77 -1.51 24.28
CA MET A 1 -16.32 -1.18 24.28
C MET A 1 -16.18 0.31 23.98
N GLU A 2 -15.23 1.03 24.60
CA GLU A 2 -14.98 2.46 24.29
C GLU A 2 -13.98 2.60 23.14
N PRO A 3 -14.15 3.60 22.25
CA PRO A 3 -13.16 3.88 21.21
C PRO A 3 -11.86 4.38 21.83
N SER A 4 -10.72 3.91 21.32
CA SER A 4 -9.41 4.33 21.79
C SER A 4 -8.45 4.55 20.62
N LEU A 5 -7.75 5.69 20.63
CA LEU A 5 -6.70 6.01 19.67
C LEU A 5 -5.43 6.41 20.42
N ILE A 6 -4.38 5.62 20.26
CA ILE A 6 -3.06 5.88 20.85
C ILE A 6 -2.10 6.19 19.71
N ILE A 7 -1.50 7.39 19.75
CA ILE A 7 -0.52 7.85 18.78
C ILE A 7 0.84 7.94 19.49
N GLY A 8 1.74 7.02 19.13
CA GLY A 8 3.11 6.96 19.61
C GLY A 8 4.09 7.77 18.75
N LYS A 9 5.38 7.56 19.03
CA LYS A 9 6.46 8.01 18.14
C LYS A 9 6.79 6.91 17.15
N PRO A 10 7.04 7.24 15.87
CA PRO A 10 7.49 6.25 14.89
C PRO A 10 8.84 5.69 15.33
N LYS A 11 8.98 4.37 15.44
CA LYS A 11 10.23 3.74 15.87
C LYS A 11 11.11 3.39 14.68
N LYS A 12 10.56 2.83 13.59
CA LYS A 12 11.41 2.28 12.51
C LYS A 12 10.87 2.40 11.07
N TYR A 13 9.55 2.50 10.86
CA TYR A 13 8.99 2.10 9.56
C TYR A 13 8.77 3.19 8.55
N THR A 14 8.63 4.46 8.91
CA THR A 14 8.25 5.47 7.91
C THR A 14 9.44 5.89 7.04
N LEU A 15 10.54 6.37 7.63
CA LEU A 15 11.65 6.90 6.82
C LEU A 15 12.41 5.84 5.99
N PHE A 16 12.69 4.65 6.54
CA PHE A 16 13.43 3.60 5.81
C PHE A 16 12.59 2.98 4.69
N PHE A 17 11.28 2.84 4.92
CA PHE A 17 10.32 2.36 3.93
C PHE A 17 10.09 3.39 2.83
N ILE A 18 10.05 4.69 3.16
CA ILE A 18 10.05 5.81 2.21
C ILE A 18 11.23 5.68 1.22
N VAL A 19 12.45 5.54 1.76
CA VAL A 19 13.65 5.60 0.93
C VAL A 19 13.83 4.32 0.10
N ASN A 20 13.57 3.15 0.68
CA ASN A 20 13.77 1.88 -0.02
C ASN A 20 12.69 1.58 -1.06
N LEU A 21 11.41 1.72 -0.69
CA LEU A 21 10.33 1.21 -1.54
C LEU A 21 9.89 2.23 -2.61
N ASN A 22 9.87 3.54 -2.29
CA ASN A 22 9.43 4.57 -3.24
C ASN A 22 10.56 5.20 -4.06
N LEU A 23 11.81 5.16 -3.58
CA LEU A 23 12.95 5.79 -4.28
C LEU A 23 13.93 4.77 -4.84
N LEU A 24 14.53 3.94 -3.99
CA LEU A 24 15.61 3.02 -4.38
C LEU A 24 15.14 1.95 -5.36
N ILE A 25 14.00 1.33 -5.09
CA ILE A 25 13.51 0.22 -5.90
C ILE A 25 13.09 0.68 -7.31
N PRO A 26 12.32 1.78 -7.47
CA PRO A 26 12.08 2.37 -8.79
C PRO A 26 13.37 2.82 -9.47
N ALA A 27 14.29 3.47 -8.74
CA ALA A 27 15.58 3.92 -9.29
C ALA A 27 16.43 2.74 -9.80
N LEU A 28 16.51 1.64 -9.06
CA LEU A 28 17.18 0.41 -9.48
C LEU A 28 16.49 -0.22 -10.70
N GLY A 29 15.16 -0.20 -10.74
CA GLY A 29 14.38 -0.60 -11.90
C GLY A 29 14.72 0.22 -13.15
N TYR A 30 14.84 1.53 -13.00
CA TYR A 30 15.28 2.43 -14.07
C TYR A 30 16.71 2.14 -14.52
N ILE A 31 17.65 1.98 -13.58
CA ILE A 31 19.06 1.70 -13.90
C ILE A 31 19.19 0.37 -14.66
N LEU A 32 18.57 -0.70 -14.15
CA LEU A 32 18.58 -2.01 -14.80
C LEU A 32 17.90 -1.95 -16.16
N GLY A 33 16.80 -1.19 -16.26
CA GLY A 33 16.09 -1.00 -17.49
C GLY A 33 16.89 -0.26 -18.57
N ILE A 34 17.58 0.81 -18.18
CA ILE A 34 18.50 1.54 -19.05
C ILE A 34 19.61 0.59 -19.52
N GLY A 35 20.22 -0.15 -18.60
CA GLY A 35 21.27 -1.12 -18.93
C GLY A 35 20.81 -2.20 -19.92
N PHE A 36 19.62 -2.77 -19.70
CA PHE A 36 19.03 -3.76 -20.60
C PHE A 36 18.72 -3.19 -21.99
N THR A 37 18.15 -1.98 -22.04
CA THR A 37 17.84 -1.28 -23.30
C THR A 37 19.12 -0.98 -24.08
N LEU A 38 20.17 -0.52 -23.40
CA LEU A 38 21.49 -0.29 -24.01
C LEU A 38 22.13 -1.59 -24.50
N GLY A 39 22.00 -2.70 -23.75
CA GLY A 39 22.49 -4.02 -24.17
C GLY A 39 21.81 -4.52 -25.44
N ILE A 40 20.48 -4.45 -25.51
CA ILE A 40 19.71 -4.78 -26.72
C ILE A 40 20.13 -3.88 -27.89
N PHE A 41 20.32 -2.58 -27.65
CA PHE A 41 20.78 -1.64 -28.66
C PHE A 41 22.13 -2.05 -29.25
N VAL A 42 23.11 -2.36 -28.41
CA VAL A 42 24.45 -2.80 -28.85
C VAL A 42 24.37 -4.09 -29.67
N LEU A 43 23.57 -5.06 -29.22
CA LEU A 43 23.36 -6.31 -29.95
C LEU A 43 22.74 -6.05 -31.33
N ILE A 44 21.67 -5.27 -31.39
CA ILE A 44 20.97 -4.99 -32.66
C ILE A 44 21.87 -4.21 -33.62
N ARG A 45 22.62 -3.22 -33.13
CA ARG A 45 23.60 -2.50 -33.95
C ARG A 45 24.61 -3.47 -34.57
N ASN A 46 25.13 -4.41 -33.77
CA ASN A 46 26.15 -5.35 -34.22
C ASN A 46 25.61 -6.43 -35.18
N PHE A 47 24.33 -6.81 -35.08
CA PHE A 47 23.75 -7.90 -35.88
C PHE A 47 22.88 -7.46 -37.05
N LEU A 48 22.20 -6.31 -36.97
CA LEU A 48 21.16 -5.88 -37.94
C LEU A 48 21.53 -4.59 -38.71
N GLY A 49 22.64 -3.94 -38.36
CA GLY A 49 23.12 -2.74 -39.05
C GLY A 49 22.40 -1.44 -38.65
N GLU A 50 22.90 -0.30 -39.13
CA GLU A 50 22.50 1.04 -38.66
C GLU A 50 21.09 1.48 -39.10
N SER A 51 20.38 0.72 -39.92
CA SER A 51 19.06 1.15 -40.42
C SER A 51 17.89 0.80 -39.49
N TYR A 52 18.10 -0.06 -38.50
CA TYR A 52 17.00 -0.63 -37.69
C TYR A 52 17.07 -0.31 -36.19
N TYR A 53 17.99 0.56 -35.74
CA TYR A 53 18.24 0.74 -34.29
C TYR A 53 17.16 1.55 -33.55
N LEU A 54 16.40 2.43 -34.23
CA LEU A 54 15.41 3.30 -33.57
C LEU A 54 14.15 2.54 -33.11
N ILE A 55 13.72 1.52 -33.87
CA ILE A 55 12.54 0.70 -33.55
C ILE A 55 12.72 -0.09 -32.23
N PRO A 56 13.82 -0.83 -32.02
CA PRO A 56 14.04 -1.58 -30.79
C PRO A 56 14.45 -0.71 -29.60
N ILE A 57 15.00 0.49 -29.81
CA ILE A 57 15.12 1.48 -28.72
C ILE A 57 13.73 1.85 -28.22
N GLY A 58 12.81 2.22 -29.12
CA GLY A 58 11.45 2.60 -28.74
C GLY A 58 10.71 1.45 -28.05
N ILE A 59 10.64 0.28 -28.68
CA ILE A 59 9.91 -0.88 -28.15
C ILE A 59 10.59 -1.45 -26.89
N GLY A 60 11.92 -1.56 -26.89
CA GLY A 60 12.70 -2.06 -25.75
C GLY A 60 12.58 -1.16 -24.52
N SER A 61 12.55 0.16 -24.71
CA SER A 61 12.31 1.12 -23.62
C SER A 61 10.90 0.97 -23.05
N ILE A 62 9.89 0.79 -23.91
CA ILE A 62 8.49 0.61 -23.48
C ILE A 62 8.34 -0.69 -22.67
N ILE A 63 8.90 -1.80 -23.17
CA ILE A 63 8.86 -3.10 -22.48
C ILE A 63 9.58 -3.01 -21.15
N THR A 64 10.77 -2.39 -21.14
CA THR A 64 11.54 -2.16 -19.92
C THR A 64 10.75 -1.35 -18.89
N TYR A 65 10.13 -0.26 -19.32
CA TYR A 65 9.32 0.59 -18.47
C TYR A 65 8.10 -0.16 -17.91
N ALA A 66 7.47 -0.98 -18.76
CA ALA A 66 6.39 -1.88 -18.34
C ALA A 66 6.88 -2.94 -17.34
N VAL A 67 8.02 -3.58 -17.55
CA VAL A 67 8.57 -4.56 -16.58
C VAL A 67 8.94 -3.88 -15.27
N ALA A 68 9.56 -2.70 -15.29
CA ALA A 68 9.92 -1.96 -14.09
C ALA A 68 8.67 -1.54 -13.28
N ILE A 69 7.61 -1.08 -13.95
CA ILE A 69 6.37 -0.67 -13.27
C ILE A 69 5.58 -1.87 -12.76
N TYR A 70 5.56 -2.99 -13.49
CA TYR A 70 4.64 -4.09 -13.19
C TYR A 70 5.30 -5.22 -12.39
N LEU A 71 6.54 -5.56 -12.69
CA LEU A 71 7.21 -6.72 -12.08
C LEU A 71 7.80 -6.39 -10.72
N ILE A 72 8.33 -5.17 -10.56
CA ILE A 72 9.02 -4.75 -9.33
C ILE A 72 8.06 -4.69 -8.13
N PRO A 73 6.84 -4.12 -8.23
CA PRO A 73 5.88 -4.18 -7.14
C PRO A 73 5.49 -5.62 -6.78
N VAL A 74 5.34 -6.50 -7.78
CA VAL A 74 4.96 -7.91 -7.57
C VAL A 74 6.02 -8.68 -6.77
N ILE A 75 7.31 -8.44 -7.06
CA ILE A 75 8.42 -9.17 -6.41
C ILE A 75 8.66 -8.66 -4.98
N ASN A 76 8.53 -7.34 -4.73
CA ASN A 76 9.07 -6.74 -3.51
C ASN A 76 8.06 -6.24 -2.48
N GLY A 77 6.77 -6.12 -2.77
CA GLY A 77 5.88 -5.48 -1.81
C GLY A 77 5.33 -6.42 -0.74
N ASN A 78 4.38 -7.28 -1.11
CA ASN A 78 3.55 -7.96 -0.12
C ASN A 78 4.34 -8.91 0.84
N PRO A 79 5.26 -9.77 0.37
CA PRO A 79 6.02 -10.65 1.28
C PRO A 79 7.00 -9.90 2.18
N TRP A 80 7.60 -8.80 1.69
CA TRP A 80 8.55 -8.02 2.47
C TRP A 80 7.84 -7.22 3.56
N VAL A 81 6.75 -6.52 3.21
CA VAL A 81 5.90 -5.81 4.18
C VAL A 81 5.35 -6.77 5.22
N SER A 82 4.86 -7.95 4.81
CA SER A 82 4.36 -8.96 5.73
C SER A 82 5.42 -9.48 6.71
N ARG A 83 6.63 -9.79 6.23
CA ARG A 83 7.75 -10.19 7.10
C ARG A 83 8.15 -9.06 8.06
N LEU A 84 8.12 -7.82 7.57
CA LEU A 84 8.49 -6.65 8.34
C LEU A 84 7.48 -6.42 9.48
N VAL A 85 6.19 -6.40 9.19
CA VAL A 85 5.12 -6.26 10.20
C VAL A 85 5.20 -7.39 11.24
N LYS A 86 5.33 -8.65 10.81
CA LYS A 86 5.48 -9.80 11.72
C LYS A 86 6.68 -9.68 12.66
N LYS A 87 7.85 -9.32 12.12
CA LYS A 87 9.08 -9.13 12.92
C LYS A 87 8.96 -7.98 13.91
N THR A 88 8.17 -6.97 13.58
CA THR A 88 8.02 -5.73 14.36
C THR A 88 7.12 -5.92 15.55
N LEU A 89 6.00 -6.59 15.31
CA LEU A 89 4.97 -6.81 16.30
C LEU A 89 5.22 -8.10 17.09
N GLU A 90 6.38 -8.73 16.87
CA GLU A 90 6.80 -10.00 17.49
C GLU A 90 5.74 -11.11 17.35
N MET A 91 5.07 -11.14 16.19
CA MET A 91 4.01 -12.11 15.91
C MET A 91 4.53 -13.23 15.01
N ASP A 92 4.54 -14.46 15.53
CA ASP A 92 4.90 -15.67 14.77
C ASP A 92 3.83 -16.00 13.70
N SER A 93 2.55 -15.71 13.99
CA SER A 93 1.43 -15.85 13.07
C SER A 93 0.41 -14.72 13.25
N LEU A 94 -0.18 -14.27 12.15
CA LEU A 94 -1.39 -13.47 12.19
C LEU A 94 -2.54 -14.38 12.63
N ASP A 95 -3.34 -13.97 13.59
CA ASP A 95 -4.62 -14.62 13.89
C ASP A 95 -5.47 -14.68 12.61
N GLY A 96 -6.35 -15.69 12.51
CA GLY A 96 -7.08 -16.01 11.28
C GLY A 96 -7.88 -14.85 10.65
N ASN A 97 -8.22 -13.82 11.44
CA ASN A 97 -8.98 -12.65 11.01
C ASN A 97 -8.13 -11.36 10.89
N ALA A 98 -6.80 -11.46 11.05
CA ALA A 98 -5.92 -10.31 10.97
C ALA A 98 -5.39 -10.10 9.54
N VAL A 99 -5.55 -8.88 9.03
CA VAL A 99 -5.13 -8.49 7.69
C VAL A 99 -4.09 -7.39 7.77
N ILE A 100 -2.97 -7.52 7.06
CA ILE A 100 -1.99 -6.44 6.98
C ILE A 100 -2.55 -5.33 6.10
N CYS A 101 -2.54 -4.10 6.61
CA CYS A 101 -2.97 -2.93 5.87
C CYS A 101 -2.26 -1.67 6.34
N GLN A 102 -2.43 -0.60 5.57
CA GLN A 102 -2.05 0.75 5.95
C GLN A 102 -3.26 1.46 6.55
N ILE A 103 -3.00 2.42 7.43
CA ILE A 103 -4.00 3.33 7.98
C ILE A 103 -3.64 4.77 7.61
N LYS A 104 -4.65 5.59 7.32
CA LYS A 104 -4.52 7.03 7.06
C LYS A 104 -5.67 7.77 7.72
N PHE A 105 -5.36 8.89 8.36
CA PHE A 105 -6.33 9.81 8.93
C PHE A 105 -6.54 11.00 7.99
N THR A 106 -7.73 11.58 8.02
CA THR A 106 -8.02 12.87 7.37
C THR A 106 -8.58 13.82 8.42
N PRO A 107 -7.88 14.95 8.73
CA PRO A 107 -6.55 15.34 8.27
C PRO A 107 -5.45 14.32 8.67
N GLN A 108 -4.37 14.26 7.88
CA GLN A 108 -3.24 13.36 8.14
C GLN A 108 -2.52 13.72 9.45
N LEU A 109 -2.04 12.70 10.16
CA LEU A 109 -1.25 12.89 11.38
C LEU A 109 0.09 13.56 11.10
N HIS A 110 0.65 13.32 9.91
CA HIS A 110 1.95 13.84 9.50
C HIS A 110 1.80 14.94 8.46
N GLY A 111 2.14 16.17 8.83
CA GLY A 111 2.25 17.30 7.90
C GLY A 111 3.59 17.35 7.15
N GLY A 112 3.67 18.26 6.17
CA GLY A 112 4.91 18.63 5.48
C GLY A 112 5.37 17.64 4.39
N ILE A 113 6.68 17.59 4.13
CA ILE A 113 7.29 16.73 3.10
C ILE A 113 6.96 15.25 3.34
N ARG A 114 6.82 14.85 4.61
CA ARG A 114 6.47 13.48 4.97
C ARG A 114 5.06 13.10 4.50
N GLY A 115 4.04 13.92 4.76
CA GLY A 115 2.69 13.70 4.23
C GLY A 115 2.58 13.81 2.71
N PHE A 116 3.53 14.48 2.05
CA PHE A 116 3.62 14.50 0.58
C PHE A 116 4.19 13.20 0.00
N ILE A 117 5.15 12.57 0.69
CA ILE A 117 5.81 11.34 0.22
C ILE A 117 5.06 10.09 0.72
N GLU A 118 4.45 10.16 1.89
CA GLU A 118 3.69 9.09 2.53
C GLU A 118 2.20 9.34 2.37
N ASP A 119 1.54 8.45 1.64
CA ASP A 119 0.08 8.47 1.55
C ASP A 119 -0.57 7.94 2.85
N ALA A 120 0.15 7.12 3.64
CA ALA A 120 -0.33 6.49 4.87
C ALA A 120 0.32 7.08 6.13
N ASP A 121 -0.40 7.08 7.24
CA ASP A 121 0.11 7.50 8.54
C ASP A 121 0.84 6.39 9.31
N ASP A 122 0.41 5.13 9.13
CA ASP A 122 1.09 3.96 9.69
C ASP A 122 0.79 2.67 8.90
N VAL A 123 1.55 1.61 9.18
CA VAL A 123 1.37 0.26 8.62
C VAL A 123 1.34 -0.76 9.75
N GLY A 124 0.37 -1.67 9.69
CA GLY A 124 0.14 -2.63 10.75
C GLY A 124 -0.78 -3.76 10.29
N TYR A 125 -1.45 -4.38 11.25
CA TYR A 125 -2.57 -5.27 10.95
C TYR A 125 -3.86 -4.72 11.53
N ILE A 126 -4.95 -4.94 10.80
CA ILE A 126 -6.32 -4.75 11.25
C ILE A 126 -6.89 -6.11 11.62
N GLN A 127 -7.61 -6.18 12.73
CA GLN A 127 -8.33 -7.36 13.18
C GLN A 127 -9.79 -7.01 13.38
N PHE A 128 -10.67 -7.88 12.89
CA PHE A 128 -12.11 -7.77 13.04
C PHE A 128 -12.52 -8.71 14.18
N GLY A 129 -12.94 -8.12 15.30
CA GLY A 129 -13.53 -8.84 16.43
C GLY A 129 -15.05 -8.91 16.30
N ASP A 130 -15.72 -9.41 17.33
CA ASP A 130 -17.18 -9.54 17.31
C ASP A 130 -17.92 -8.19 17.46
N GLU A 131 -17.33 -7.22 18.15
CA GLU A 131 -17.96 -5.93 18.45
C GLU A 131 -17.12 -4.71 18.01
N SER A 132 -15.90 -4.93 17.53
CA SER A 132 -14.96 -3.85 17.24
C SER A 132 -13.93 -4.22 16.18
N ILE A 133 -13.37 -3.16 15.60
CA ILE A 133 -12.19 -3.21 14.74
C ILE A 133 -11.00 -2.77 15.59
N SER A 134 -9.92 -3.53 15.58
CA SER A 134 -8.65 -3.08 16.14
C SER A 134 -7.59 -2.96 15.05
N PHE A 135 -6.73 -1.96 15.16
CA PHE A 135 -5.56 -1.80 14.32
C PHE A 135 -4.34 -1.63 15.21
N SER A 136 -3.29 -2.39 14.89
CA SER A 136 -2.01 -2.38 15.60
C SER A 136 -0.88 -2.14 14.62
N GLY A 137 -0.34 -0.92 14.63
CA GLY A 137 0.87 -0.52 13.91
C GLY A 137 2.04 -0.22 14.86
N ASP A 138 3.11 0.34 14.31
CA ASP A 138 4.29 0.76 15.09
C ASP A 138 4.04 2.06 15.85
N GLN A 139 3.29 2.97 15.23
CA GLN A 139 2.98 4.28 15.76
C GLN A 139 1.54 4.37 16.27
N ILE A 140 0.61 3.68 15.63
CA ILE A 140 -0.82 3.85 15.87
C ILE A 140 -1.39 2.56 16.43
N GLN A 141 -2.06 2.68 17.57
CA GLN A 141 -2.99 1.67 18.04
C GLN A 141 -4.39 2.27 18.07
N LEU A 142 -5.33 1.56 17.45
CA LEU A 142 -6.70 2.02 17.28
C LEU A 142 -7.64 0.87 17.67
N VAL A 143 -8.67 1.19 18.44
CA VAL A 143 -9.80 0.31 18.70
C VAL A 143 -11.07 1.10 18.42
N LEU A 144 -11.91 0.56 17.55
CA LEU A 144 -13.08 1.23 17.01
C LEU A 144 -14.30 0.30 17.12
N PRO A 145 -15.18 0.52 18.11
CA PRO A 145 -16.42 -0.23 18.24
C PRO A 145 -17.33 -0.04 17.03
N TYR A 146 -18.02 -1.08 16.60
CA TYR A 146 -18.95 -0.99 15.46
C TYR A 146 -20.06 0.05 15.69
N SER A 147 -20.49 0.22 16.94
CA SER A 147 -21.48 1.24 17.33
C SER A 147 -21.04 2.69 17.09
N SER A 148 -19.75 2.95 16.94
CA SER A 148 -19.21 4.29 16.65
C SER A 148 -18.99 4.58 15.16
N LEU A 149 -19.30 3.61 14.30
CA LEU A 149 -19.14 3.71 12.86
C LEU A 149 -20.42 4.25 12.24
N LYS A 150 -20.31 5.36 11.50
CA LYS A 150 -21.46 5.95 10.81
C LYS A 150 -21.69 5.30 9.46
N SER A 151 -20.62 5.23 8.69
CA SER A 151 -20.67 4.79 7.31
C SER A 151 -19.32 4.28 6.86
N TYR A 152 -19.33 3.47 5.81
CA TYR A 152 -18.11 3.17 5.06
C TYR A 152 -18.37 3.24 3.56
N SER A 153 -17.31 3.52 2.83
CA SER A 153 -17.26 3.44 1.37
C SER A 153 -15.96 2.77 0.95
N HIS A 154 -15.93 2.19 -0.24
CA HIS A 154 -14.68 1.79 -0.85
C HIS A 154 -14.54 2.43 -2.22
N PHE A 155 -13.34 2.86 -2.54
CA PHE A 155 -13.05 3.52 -3.80
C PHE A 155 -11.63 3.19 -4.27
N ASN A 156 -11.44 3.28 -5.58
CA ASN A 156 -10.11 3.25 -6.17
C ASN A 156 -9.50 4.65 -6.06
N ALA A 157 -8.21 4.77 -5.75
CA ALA A 157 -7.50 6.05 -5.67
C ALA A 157 -7.24 6.71 -7.06
N GLY A 158 -8.19 6.58 -7.99
CA GLY A 158 -8.11 7.08 -9.36
C GLY A 158 -7.17 6.28 -10.27
N TRP A 159 -6.87 6.81 -11.45
CA TRP A 159 -6.01 6.15 -12.44
C TRP A 159 -4.57 5.95 -11.94
N ARG A 160 -4.06 6.86 -11.10
CA ARG A 160 -2.78 6.65 -10.39
C ARG A 160 -2.89 5.52 -9.38
N GLY A 161 -4.02 5.43 -8.66
CA GLY A 161 -4.32 4.37 -7.71
C GLY A 161 -4.35 2.97 -8.33
N LEU A 162 -4.90 2.80 -9.53
CA LEU A 162 -4.94 1.49 -10.21
C LEU A 162 -3.56 0.79 -10.27
N TRP A 163 -2.50 1.60 -10.43
CA TRP A 163 -1.11 1.15 -10.58
C TRP A 163 -0.29 1.21 -9.31
N LEU A 164 -0.74 1.94 -8.30
CA LEU A 164 0.06 2.24 -7.12
C LEU A 164 -0.53 1.63 -5.86
N THR A 165 -1.85 1.59 -5.69
CA THR A 165 -2.52 1.20 -4.43
C THR A 165 -3.71 0.27 -4.68
N GLY A 166 -4.11 -0.47 -3.64
CA GLY A 166 -5.34 -1.26 -3.66
C GLY A 166 -6.60 -0.39 -3.62
N ARG A 167 -7.75 -1.05 -3.52
CA ARG A 167 -9.00 -0.37 -3.12
C ARG A 167 -8.83 0.16 -1.71
N LYS A 168 -9.24 1.40 -1.49
CA LYS A 168 -9.26 2.02 -0.17
C LYS A 168 -10.64 1.86 0.45
N ILE A 169 -10.67 1.56 1.74
CA ILE A 169 -11.89 1.58 2.55
C ILE A 169 -11.81 2.83 3.38
N ARG A 170 -12.79 3.71 3.23
CA ARG A 170 -12.94 4.92 4.02
C ARG A 170 -14.10 4.74 4.98
N ILE A 171 -13.84 5.07 6.23
CA ILE A 171 -14.78 5.01 7.32
C ILE A 171 -15.02 6.43 7.82
N GLU A 172 -16.28 6.74 8.06
CA GLU A 172 -16.71 7.92 8.80
C GLU A 172 -17.06 7.52 10.23
N THR A 173 -16.52 8.25 11.20
CA THR A 173 -16.74 7.98 12.62
C THR A 173 -16.67 9.28 13.42
N ASP A 174 -17.50 9.39 14.46
CA ASP A 174 -17.44 10.47 15.44
C ASP A 174 -16.62 10.08 16.68
N ALA A 175 -15.98 8.92 16.66
CA ALA A 175 -15.23 8.39 17.78
C ALA A 175 -14.04 9.26 18.21
N PHE A 176 -13.46 10.02 17.28
CA PHE A 176 -12.26 10.80 17.51
C PHE A 176 -12.44 12.24 17.04
N GLU A 177 -12.34 13.18 17.98
CA GLU A 177 -12.43 14.61 17.68
C GLU A 177 -11.26 15.05 16.77
N GLY A 178 -11.57 15.81 15.74
CA GLY A 178 -10.58 16.37 14.81
C GLY A 178 -10.21 15.47 13.62
N TYR A 179 -10.81 14.28 13.48
CA TYR A 179 -10.64 13.43 12.29
C TYR A 179 -12.00 13.17 11.61
N GLU A 180 -12.07 13.49 10.32
CA GLU A 180 -13.27 13.30 9.51
C GLU A 180 -13.38 11.86 9.00
N PHE A 181 -12.25 11.29 8.57
CA PHE A 181 -12.21 9.98 7.95
C PHE A 181 -10.99 9.17 8.38
N ILE A 182 -11.20 7.86 8.48
CA ILE A 182 -10.13 6.87 8.64
C ILE A 182 -10.14 5.98 7.40
N GLU A 183 -9.00 5.86 6.74
CA GLU A 183 -8.85 5.02 5.56
C GLU A 183 -7.95 3.81 5.85
N PHE A 184 -8.43 2.63 5.48
CA PHE A 184 -7.68 1.37 5.50
C PHE A 184 -7.46 0.87 4.09
N TYR A 185 -6.22 0.50 3.76
CA TYR A 185 -5.93 0.02 2.41
C TYR A 185 -4.65 -0.78 2.31
N GLU A 186 -4.57 -1.59 1.27
CA GLU A 186 -3.33 -2.25 0.89
C GLU A 186 -2.47 -1.32 0.02
N ARG A 187 -1.17 -1.26 0.31
CA ARG A 187 -0.26 -0.33 -0.38
C ARG A 187 -0.09 -0.67 -1.85
N GLN A 188 -0.21 -1.92 -2.24
CA GLN A 188 0.20 -2.39 -3.57
C GLN A 188 -0.88 -2.22 -4.62
N SER A 189 -0.46 -1.98 -5.87
CA SER A 189 -1.30 -1.96 -7.07
C SER A 189 -2.35 -3.06 -7.10
N THR A 190 -3.55 -2.72 -7.60
CA THR A 190 -4.58 -3.69 -7.96
C THR A 190 -4.14 -4.68 -9.04
N THR A 191 -3.02 -4.46 -9.73
CA THR A 191 -2.47 -5.43 -10.69
C THR A 191 -1.73 -6.59 -10.01
N VAL A 192 -1.36 -6.46 -8.73
CA VAL A 192 -0.75 -7.54 -7.95
C VAL A 192 -1.85 -8.44 -7.39
N LEU A 193 -1.86 -9.73 -7.79
CA LEU A 193 -2.90 -10.69 -7.38
C LEU A 193 -3.05 -10.81 -5.86
N THR A 194 -1.95 -10.83 -5.11
CA THR A 194 -1.98 -10.89 -3.65
C THR A 194 -2.58 -9.62 -3.04
N SER A 195 -2.26 -8.44 -3.58
CA SER A 195 -2.89 -7.17 -3.18
C SER A 195 -4.40 -7.18 -3.41
N ARG A 196 -4.85 -7.69 -4.57
CA ARG A 196 -6.29 -7.85 -4.85
C ARG A 196 -6.98 -8.74 -3.83
N LYS A 197 -6.34 -9.84 -3.44
CA LYS A 197 -6.88 -10.75 -2.41
C LYS A 197 -6.99 -10.06 -1.05
N ILE A 198 -5.97 -9.32 -0.63
CA ILE A 198 -6.00 -8.54 0.63
C ILE A 198 -7.08 -7.47 0.58
N SER A 199 -7.12 -6.67 -0.50
CA SER A 199 -8.14 -5.64 -0.69
C SER A 199 -9.56 -6.22 -0.67
N ALA A 200 -9.77 -7.37 -1.32
CA ALA A 200 -11.06 -8.06 -1.32
C ALA A 200 -11.40 -8.62 0.07
N ALA A 201 -10.43 -9.20 0.79
CA ALA A 201 -10.63 -9.67 2.16
C ALA A 201 -11.05 -8.53 3.08
N LEU A 202 -10.35 -7.39 3.04
CA LEU A 202 -10.73 -6.20 3.80
C LEU A 202 -12.17 -5.77 3.48
N ILE A 203 -12.52 -5.63 2.21
CA ILE A 203 -13.88 -5.23 1.81
C ILE A 203 -14.92 -6.23 2.33
N ASN A 204 -14.66 -7.53 2.19
CA ASN A 204 -15.57 -8.58 2.64
C ASN A 204 -15.78 -8.53 4.16
N GLU A 205 -14.73 -8.26 4.94
CA GLU A 205 -14.89 -8.12 6.40
C GLU A 205 -15.71 -6.89 6.76
N PHE A 206 -15.51 -5.75 6.08
CA PHE A 206 -16.36 -4.57 6.28
C PHE A 206 -17.82 -4.78 5.83
N GLU A 207 -18.05 -5.55 4.77
CA GLU A 207 -19.40 -5.89 4.30
C GLU A 207 -20.16 -6.81 5.26
N ARG A 208 -19.46 -7.53 6.14
CA ARG A 208 -20.07 -8.40 7.16
C ARG A 208 -20.55 -7.65 8.40
N ILE A 209 -20.13 -6.40 8.59
CA ILE A 209 -20.49 -5.63 9.78
C ILE A 209 -21.94 -5.14 9.63
N PRO A 210 -22.90 -5.67 10.39
CA PRO A 210 -24.31 -5.41 10.16
C PRO A 210 -24.73 -3.99 10.57
N GLU A 211 -24.01 -3.35 11.50
CA GLU A 211 -24.37 -2.02 12.00
C GLU A 211 -24.00 -0.85 11.08
N ILE A 212 -23.17 -1.07 10.04
CA ILE A 212 -22.62 0.03 9.25
C ILE A 212 -23.32 0.16 7.90
N LYS A 213 -23.75 1.38 7.58
CA LYS A 213 -24.29 1.71 6.26
C LYS A 213 -23.18 1.87 5.21
N LYS A 214 -23.26 1.11 4.13
CA LYS A 214 -22.44 1.32 2.92
C LYS A 214 -22.97 2.52 2.13
N ILE A 215 -22.06 3.43 1.73
CA ILE A 215 -22.36 4.60 0.89
C ILE A 215 -21.76 4.42 -0.50
#